data_AF-A0A7I4DDU3-F1
#
_entry.id   AF-A0A7I4DDU3-F1
#
_cell.length_a   1.000
_cell.length_b   1.000
_cell.length_c   1.000
_cell.angle_alpha   90.00
_cell.angle_beta   90.00
_cell.angle_gamma   90.00
#
_symmetry.space_group_name_H-M   'P 1'
#
loop_
_entity.id
_entity.type
_entity.pdbx_description
1 polymer ?
#
loop_
_entity_poly.entity_id
_entity_poly.type
_entity_poly.pdbx_seq_one_letter_code
_entity_poly.pdbx_strand_id
1 'polypeptide(L)'
;MEKVKELLSHYPKNYKQSAVIPLLDLAQQQQGGWLPVQAMNRVGRYHLLVCGTTPCMLRGSREIEDALLKHLNVARNEVTKDGLFSVGEVECMGSCVNAPMIVVADYSNGVEGYSYNYYEDLTTERVVELVEELRQGKKPKWGTQHPERINCGPAGGNTTLLTEPRAPACRDLDAC
;
A
#
# COMPACT_ATOMS: atom_id res chain seq x y z
N MET A 1 14.00 -15.12 -14.56
CA MET A 1 15.27 -14.52 -15.05
C MET A 1 15.07 -13.37 -16.04
N GLU A 2 13.93 -13.28 -16.74
CA GLU A 2 13.65 -12.19 -17.69
C GLU A 2 13.55 -10.82 -17.02
N LYS A 3 12.73 -10.68 -15.96
CA LYS A 3 12.64 -9.44 -15.13
C LYS A 3 13.99 -8.97 -14.59
N VAL A 4 14.89 -9.89 -14.24
CA VAL A 4 16.25 -9.54 -13.77
C VAL A 4 17.07 -8.89 -14.90
N LYS A 5 16.99 -9.41 -16.13
CA LYS A 5 17.69 -8.83 -17.28
C LYS A 5 17.13 -7.46 -17.64
N GLU A 6 15.81 -7.31 -17.58
CA GLU A 6 15.12 -6.03 -17.78
C GLU A 6 15.56 -4.99 -16.75
N LEU A 7 15.48 -5.30 -15.45
CA LEU A 7 15.92 -4.40 -14.38
C LEU A 7 17.39 -3.99 -14.54
N LEU A 8 18.28 -4.93 -14.86
CA LEU A 8 19.69 -4.64 -15.10
C LEU A 8 19.94 -3.78 -16.35
N SER A 9 18.99 -3.70 -17.29
CA SER A 9 19.12 -2.90 -18.52
C SER A 9 18.90 -1.40 -18.27
N HIS A 10 18.17 -1.04 -17.20
CA HIS A 10 17.95 0.36 -16.82
C HIS A 10 19.23 1.03 -16.27
N TYR A 11 20.25 0.25 -15.92
CA TYR A 11 21.48 0.74 -15.30
C TYR A 11 22.69 0.59 -16.23
N PRO A 12 23.64 1.55 -16.22
CA PRO A 12 24.87 1.46 -17.00
C PRO A 12 25.68 0.19 -16.68
N LYS A 13 26.44 -0.32 -17.67
CA LYS A 13 27.21 -1.57 -17.53
C LYS A 13 28.14 -1.60 -16.32
N ASN A 14 28.73 -0.45 -15.98
CA ASN A 14 29.67 -0.26 -14.86
C ASN A 14 28.98 0.06 -13.51
N TYR A 15 27.66 0.28 -13.47
CA TYR A 15 26.91 0.62 -12.25
C TYR A 15 25.71 -0.31 -12.00
N LYS A 16 25.83 -1.59 -12.39
CA LYS A 16 24.77 -2.59 -12.17
C LYS A 16 24.43 -2.84 -10.70
N GLN A 17 25.34 -2.50 -9.78
CA GLN A 17 25.06 -2.55 -8.34
C GLN A 17 23.87 -1.66 -7.93
N SER A 18 23.54 -0.62 -8.70
CA SER A 18 22.36 0.22 -8.48
C SER A 18 21.03 -0.54 -8.63
N ALA A 19 21.04 -1.70 -9.28
CA ALA A 19 19.87 -2.57 -9.37
C ALA A 19 19.60 -3.37 -8.09
N VAL A 20 20.41 -3.22 -7.02
CA VAL A 20 20.26 -4.02 -5.80
C VAL A 20 18.88 -3.90 -5.17
N ILE A 21 18.30 -2.70 -5.10
CA ILE A 21 16.96 -2.48 -4.51
C ILE A 21 15.88 -3.21 -5.30
N PRO A 22 15.68 -2.96 -6.61
CA PRO A 22 14.63 -3.66 -7.36
C PRO A 22 14.89 -5.16 -7.51
N LEU A 23 16.16 -5.62 -7.47
CA LEU A 23 16.47 -7.05 -7.46
C LEU A 23 16.13 -7.73 -6.13
N LEU A 24 16.37 -7.04 -5.00
CA LEU A 24 15.99 -7.54 -3.68
C LEU A 24 14.48 -7.51 -3.47
N ASP A 25 13.79 -6.48 -3.94
CA ASP A 25 12.32 -6.43 -3.96
C ASP A 25 11.74 -7.56 -4.82
N LEU A 26 12.27 -7.78 -6.03
CA LEU A 26 11.90 -8.93 -6.85
C LEU A 26 12.17 -10.27 -6.15
N ALA A 27 13.29 -10.41 -5.45
CA ALA A 27 13.60 -11.61 -4.68
C ALA A 27 12.63 -11.83 -3.52
N GLN A 28 12.30 -10.76 -2.79
CA GLN A 28 11.29 -10.76 -1.74
C GLN A 28 9.94 -11.20 -2.29
N GLN A 29 9.50 -10.64 -3.41
CA GLN A 29 8.27 -11.04 -4.10
C GLN A 29 8.29 -12.50 -4.58
N GLN A 30 9.43 -12.99 -5.12
CA GLN A 30 9.58 -14.38 -5.58
C GLN A 30 9.37 -15.39 -4.47
N GLN A 31 9.71 -14.98 -3.26
CA GLN A 31 9.72 -15.86 -2.11
C GLN A 31 8.54 -15.56 -1.18
N GLY A 32 7.50 -14.87 -1.69
CA GLY A 32 6.30 -14.55 -0.91
C GLY A 32 6.58 -13.68 0.32
N GLY A 33 7.59 -12.80 0.23
CA GLY A 33 8.04 -11.92 1.31
C GLY A 33 9.40 -12.27 1.95
N TRP A 34 10.25 -13.13 1.36
CA TRP A 34 11.37 -13.79 2.08
C TRP A 34 12.80 -13.48 1.57
N LEU A 35 13.75 -13.33 2.52
CA LEU A 35 15.23 -13.54 2.48
C LEU A 35 15.73 -13.80 3.94
N PRO A 36 16.69 -14.69 4.26
CA PRO A 36 16.65 -15.42 5.54
C PRO A 36 17.52 -14.83 6.68
N VAL A 37 17.48 -15.29 7.94
CA VAL A 37 17.05 -16.63 8.40
C VAL A 37 16.21 -16.67 9.71
N GLN A 38 16.38 -15.79 10.71
CA GLN A 38 15.73 -15.95 12.04
C GLN A 38 15.05 -14.69 12.61
N ALA A 39 14.89 -13.60 11.84
CA ALA A 39 14.51 -12.30 12.42
C ALA A 39 13.61 -11.39 11.55
N MET A 40 13.24 -11.79 10.32
CA MET A 40 12.05 -11.26 9.61
C MET A 40 10.78 -12.10 9.88
N ASN A 41 10.93 -13.12 10.74
CA ASN A 41 10.01 -14.03 11.45
C ASN A 41 8.50 -14.01 11.17
N ARG A 42 8.16 -14.31 9.92
CA ARG A 42 6.81 -14.60 9.44
C ARG A 42 6.05 -13.28 9.32
N VAL A 43 5.84 -12.83 8.10
CA VAL A 43 4.73 -11.94 7.77
C VAL A 43 3.61 -12.83 7.24
N GLY A 44 2.37 -12.53 7.59
CA GLY A 44 1.23 -13.21 7.01
C GLY A 44 1.23 -13.04 5.48
N ARG A 45 0.49 -13.89 4.76
CA ARG A 45 0.28 -13.70 3.31
C ARG A 45 -0.18 -12.29 2.95
N TYR A 46 -0.92 -11.64 3.86
CA TYR A 46 -1.27 -10.24 3.83
C TYR A 46 -0.57 -9.53 4.99
N HIS A 47 0.27 -8.55 4.65
CA HIS A 47 0.83 -7.64 5.65
C HIS A 47 0.04 -6.34 5.63
N LEU A 48 -0.68 -6.08 6.73
CA LEU A 48 -1.50 -4.89 6.94
C LEU A 48 -0.62 -3.81 7.57
N LEU A 49 -0.28 -2.79 6.80
CA LEU A 49 0.59 -1.69 7.17
C LEU A 49 -0.27 -0.47 7.53
N VAL A 50 -0.39 -0.18 8.82
CA VAL A 50 -1.22 0.91 9.33
C VAL A 50 -0.38 2.18 9.48
N CYS A 51 -0.84 3.31 8.94
CA CYS A 51 -0.12 4.59 9.04
C CYS A 51 -0.28 5.21 10.44
N GLY A 52 0.80 5.27 11.22
CA GLY A 52 0.82 5.82 12.59
C GLY A 52 1.06 7.33 12.68
N THR A 53 1.38 8.01 11.58
CA THR A 53 1.78 9.43 11.61
C THR A 53 0.66 10.39 11.99
N THR A 54 1.04 11.60 12.42
CA THR A 54 0.14 12.62 12.96
C THR A 54 -1.14 12.86 12.14
N PRO A 55 -1.13 12.99 10.80
CA PRO A 55 -2.36 13.17 10.05
C PRO A 55 -3.34 11.99 10.17
N CYS A 56 -2.83 10.76 10.17
CA CYS A 56 -3.65 9.56 10.36
C CYS A 56 -4.07 9.39 11.82
N MET A 57 -3.17 9.66 12.78
CA MET A 57 -3.47 9.66 14.20
C MET A 57 -4.61 10.63 14.55
N LEU A 58 -4.58 11.86 14.01
CA LEU A 58 -5.63 12.86 14.22
C LEU A 58 -6.99 12.44 13.64
N ARG A 59 -6.99 11.53 12.66
CA ARG A 59 -8.18 11.02 11.96
C ARG A 59 -8.62 9.64 12.46
N GLY A 60 -8.06 9.16 13.57
CA GLY A 60 -8.50 7.94 14.23
C GLY A 60 -7.76 6.67 13.82
N SER A 61 -6.52 6.78 13.32
CA SER A 61 -5.78 5.59 12.87
C SER A 61 -5.34 4.64 14.00
N ARG A 62 -5.31 5.10 15.26
CA ARG A 62 -5.03 4.22 16.40
C ARG A 62 -6.20 3.29 16.67
N GLU A 63 -7.41 3.80 16.52
CA GLU A 63 -8.66 3.07 16.62
C GLU A 63 -8.77 2.03 15.50
N ILE A 64 -8.28 2.34 14.29
CA ILE A 64 -8.13 1.39 13.18
C ILE A 64 -7.17 0.26 13.55
N GLU A 65 -6.00 0.58 14.09
CA GLU A 65 -5.01 -0.41 14.51
C GLU A 65 -5.56 -1.30 15.64
N ASP A 66 -6.16 -0.70 16.68
CA ASP A 66 -6.76 -1.42 17.80
C ASP A 66 -7.88 -2.35 17.34
N ALA A 67 -8.72 -1.90 16.40
CA ALA A 67 -9.77 -2.73 15.81
C ALA A 67 -9.19 -3.94 15.06
N LEU A 68 -8.12 -3.72 14.28
CA LEU A 68 -7.41 -4.79 13.57
C LEU A 68 -6.77 -5.81 14.51
N LEU A 69 -6.01 -5.35 15.51
CA LEU A 69 -5.33 -6.21 16.48
C LEU A 69 -6.34 -7.02 17.30
N LYS A 70 -7.44 -6.39 17.74
CA LYS A 70 -8.53 -7.05 18.47
C LYS A 70 -9.25 -8.09 17.62
N HIS A 71 -9.54 -7.78 16.37
CA HIS A 71 -10.25 -8.67 15.46
C HIS A 71 -9.41 -9.88 15.05
N LEU A 72 -8.12 -9.67 14.78
CA LEU A 72 -7.17 -10.72 14.42
C LEU A 72 -6.63 -11.49 15.64
N ASN A 73 -6.81 -10.95 16.84
CA ASN A 73 -6.36 -11.52 18.11
C ASN A 73 -4.84 -11.83 18.09
N VAL A 74 -4.04 -10.82 17.73
CA VAL A 74 -2.58 -10.87 17.62
C VAL A 74 -1.96 -9.62 18.22
N ALA A 75 -0.73 -9.72 18.71
CA ALA A 75 0.07 -8.53 19.01
C ALA A 75 0.55 -7.86 17.71
N ARG A 76 0.97 -6.60 17.81
CA ARG A 76 1.63 -5.91 16.71
C ARG A 76 2.86 -6.70 16.25
N ASN A 77 3.03 -6.81 14.93
CA ASN A 77 4.08 -7.57 14.26
C ASN A 77 4.05 -9.09 14.53
N GLU A 78 2.97 -9.62 15.11
CA GLU A 78 2.73 -11.05 15.20
C GLU A 78 1.87 -11.52 14.02
N VAL A 79 2.11 -12.75 13.56
CA VAL A 79 1.27 -13.38 12.53
C VAL A 79 0.14 -14.14 13.19
N THR A 80 -1.04 -14.03 12.60
CA THR A 80 -2.18 -14.86 12.96
C THR A 80 -1.84 -16.35 12.85
N LYS A 81 -2.48 -17.19 13.69
CA LYS A 81 -2.21 -18.63 13.74
C LYS A 81 -2.47 -19.35 12.41
N ASP A 82 -3.36 -18.81 11.59
CA ASP A 82 -3.65 -19.29 10.23
C ASP A 82 -2.56 -18.89 9.19
N GLY A 83 -1.59 -18.05 9.58
CA GLY A 83 -0.52 -17.58 8.70
C GLY A 83 -0.96 -16.55 7.65
N LEU A 84 -2.19 -16.04 7.74
CA LEU A 84 -2.75 -15.17 6.71
C LEU A 84 -2.42 -13.70 6.92
N PHE A 85 -2.47 -13.18 8.15
CA PHE A 85 -2.38 -11.75 8.40
C PHE A 85 -1.26 -11.41 9.39
N SER A 86 -0.71 -10.22 9.23
CA SER A 86 0.19 -9.59 10.20
C SER A 86 -0.05 -8.08 10.15
N VAL A 87 -0.13 -7.43 11.32
CA VAL A 87 -0.36 -5.99 11.43
C VAL A 87 0.93 -5.31 11.84
N GLY A 88 1.37 -4.32 11.06
CA GLY A 88 2.54 -3.50 11.36
C GLY A 88 2.19 -2.02 11.31
N GLU A 89 2.74 -1.25 12.24
CA GLU A 89 2.71 0.21 12.16
C GLU A 89 3.81 0.68 11.20
N VAL A 90 3.46 1.61 10.31
CA VAL A 90 4.39 2.29 9.41
C VAL A 90 4.20 3.80 9.51
N GLU A 91 5.23 4.52 9.07
CA GLU A 91 5.21 5.98 9.01
C GLU A 91 4.37 6.49 7.82
N CYS A 92 4.54 7.76 7.46
CA CYS A 92 3.75 8.42 6.43
C CYS A 92 3.80 7.67 5.09
N MET A 93 2.64 7.22 4.63
CA MET A 93 2.47 6.52 3.35
C MET A 93 2.08 7.42 2.17
N GLY A 94 1.95 8.74 2.40
CA GLY A 94 1.65 9.72 1.36
C GLY A 94 0.15 9.98 1.07
N SER A 95 -0.77 9.25 1.71
CA SER A 95 -2.23 9.40 1.51
C SER A 95 -2.91 10.25 2.59
N CYS A 96 -2.29 11.37 2.99
CA CYS A 96 -2.72 12.17 4.14
C CYS A 96 -4.12 12.78 3.99
N VAL A 97 -4.51 13.20 2.78
CA VAL A 97 -5.85 13.76 2.51
C VAL A 97 -6.95 12.70 2.62
N ASN A 98 -6.58 11.43 2.45
CA ASN A 98 -7.44 10.26 2.58
C ASN A 98 -7.24 9.52 3.91
N ALA A 99 -6.79 10.22 4.95
CA ALA A 99 -6.64 9.64 6.28
C ALA A 99 -8.01 9.32 6.92
N PRO A 100 -8.12 8.20 7.68
CA PRO A 100 -7.07 7.23 8.00
C PRO A 100 -6.93 6.14 6.91
N MET A 101 -5.74 5.54 6.82
CA MET A 101 -5.42 4.60 5.74
C MET A 101 -4.53 3.43 6.20
N ILE A 102 -4.61 2.34 5.46
CA ILE A 102 -3.68 1.21 5.57
C ILE A 102 -3.19 0.81 4.18
N VAL A 103 -2.03 0.18 4.10
CA VAL A 103 -1.59 -0.54 2.92
C VAL A 103 -1.65 -2.04 3.17
N VAL A 104 -2.18 -2.79 2.22
CA VAL A 104 -2.11 -4.25 2.25
C VAL A 104 -1.08 -4.70 1.23
N ALA A 105 0.02 -5.24 1.72
CA ALA A 105 0.97 -5.99 0.90
C ALA A 105 0.46 -7.43 0.77
N ASP A 106 -0.01 -7.79 -0.42
CA ASP A 106 -0.46 -9.13 -0.76
C ASP A 106 0.69 -9.94 -1.34
N TYR A 107 1.17 -10.91 -0.56
CA TYR A 107 2.22 -11.85 -0.95
C TYR A 107 1.68 -13.22 -1.37
N SER A 108 0.35 -13.40 -1.45
CA SER A 108 -0.30 -14.70 -1.62
C SER A 108 0.09 -15.43 -2.92
N ASN A 109 0.41 -14.68 -3.98
CA ASN A 109 0.68 -15.19 -5.33
C ASN A 109 2.12 -14.92 -5.81
N GLY A 110 3.04 -14.61 -4.90
CA GLY A 110 4.44 -14.28 -5.26
C GLY A 110 4.54 -13.08 -6.21
N VAL A 111 5.59 -13.02 -7.05
CA VAL A 111 5.85 -11.87 -7.96
C VAL A 111 4.70 -11.52 -8.88
N GLU A 112 3.99 -12.52 -9.42
CA GLU A 112 3.02 -12.28 -10.48
C GLU A 112 1.72 -11.69 -9.95
N GLY A 113 1.39 -11.96 -8.69
CA GLY A 113 0.21 -11.41 -8.03
C GLY A 113 0.51 -10.54 -6.82
N TYR A 114 1.77 -10.10 -6.66
CA TYR A 114 2.14 -9.14 -5.64
C TYR A 114 1.38 -7.83 -5.86
N SER A 115 0.75 -7.33 -4.82
CA SER A 115 0.13 -6.02 -4.85
C SER A 115 0.37 -5.27 -3.55
N TYR A 116 0.58 -3.96 -3.69
CA TYR A 116 0.81 -3.04 -2.58
C TYR A 116 -0.29 -2.00 -2.58
N ASN A 117 -1.47 -2.45 -2.13
CA ASN A 117 -2.72 -1.72 -2.35
C ASN A 117 -3.02 -0.79 -1.18
N TYR A 118 -3.30 0.46 -1.53
CA TYR A 118 -3.73 1.49 -0.59
C TYR A 118 -5.23 1.35 -0.33
N TYR A 119 -5.63 1.27 0.93
CA TYR A 119 -7.02 1.36 1.36
C TYR A 119 -7.15 2.57 2.26
N GLU A 120 -7.92 3.54 1.80
CA GLU A 120 -7.91 4.89 2.34
C GLU A 120 -9.32 5.31 2.79
N ASP A 121 -9.43 6.37 3.58
CA ASP A 121 -10.68 6.84 4.19
C ASP A 121 -11.41 5.73 4.97
N LEU A 122 -10.64 4.97 5.76
CA LEU A 122 -11.14 3.81 6.49
C LEU A 122 -11.93 4.19 7.75
N THR A 123 -12.87 3.33 8.10
CA THR A 123 -13.50 3.29 9.41
C THR A 123 -13.18 1.96 10.11
N THR A 124 -13.44 1.89 11.41
CA THR A 124 -13.24 0.68 12.21
C THR A 124 -14.07 -0.51 11.72
N GLU A 125 -15.25 -0.25 11.14
CA GLU A 125 -16.11 -1.29 10.57
C GLU A 125 -15.56 -1.74 9.22
N ARG A 126 -15.23 -0.76 8.35
CA ARG A 126 -14.77 -1.06 7.00
C ARG A 126 -13.45 -1.82 6.99
N VAL A 127 -12.55 -1.53 7.93
CA VAL A 127 -11.26 -2.23 8.02
C VAL A 127 -11.44 -3.70 8.41
N VAL A 128 -12.42 -4.02 9.26
CA VAL A 128 -12.75 -5.40 9.63
C VAL A 128 -13.39 -6.14 8.45
N GLU A 129 -14.32 -5.50 7.74
CA GLU A 129 -14.91 -6.05 6.52
C GLU A 129 -13.85 -6.35 5.46
N LEU A 130 -12.90 -5.42 5.27
CA LEU A 130 -11.77 -5.57 4.35
C LEU A 130 -10.96 -6.84 4.67
N VAL A 131 -10.64 -7.07 5.95
CA VAL A 131 -9.90 -8.24 6.38
C VAL A 131 -10.66 -9.53 6.10
N GLU A 132 -11.98 -9.57 6.33
CA GLU A 132 -12.79 -10.75 6.00
C GLU A 132 -12.89 -10.98 4.49
N GLU A 133 -13.00 -9.93 3.69
CA GLU A 133 -12.97 -10.01 2.23
C GLU A 133 -11.64 -10.62 1.75
N LEU A 134 -10.51 -10.14 2.29
CA LEU A 134 -9.18 -10.68 2.00
C LEU A 134 -9.05 -12.14 2.46
N ARG A 135 -9.59 -12.50 3.62
CA ARG A 135 -9.57 -13.87 4.14
C ARG A 135 -10.34 -14.83 3.23
N GLN A 136 -11.42 -14.36 2.61
CA GLN A 136 -12.20 -15.10 1.60
C GLN A 136 -11.50 -15.17 0.23
N GLY A 137 -10.32 -14.57 0.07
CA GLY A 137 -9.59 -14.49 -1.19
C GLY A 137 -10.19 -13.50 -2.19
N LYS A 138 -11.11 -12.63 -1.75
CA LYS A 138 -11.62 -11.53 -2.58
C LYS A 138 -10.55 -10.46 -2.70
N LYS A 139 -10.57 -9.73 -3.81
CA LYS A 139 -9.73 -8.55 -4.03
C LYS A 139 -10.60 -7.29 -3.89
N PRO A 140 -10.69 -6.71 -2.69
CA PRO A 140 -11.50 -5.51 -2.49
C PRO A 140 -11.00 -4.34 -3.32
N LYS A 141 -11.89 -3.39 -3.58
CA LYS A 141 -11.54 -2.17 -4.32
C LYS A 141 -10.53 -1.35 -3.51
N TRP A 142 -9.36 -1.14 -4.08
CA TRP A 142 -8.32 -0.27 -3.52
C TRP A 142 -8.60 1.21 -3.83
N GLY A 143 -7.94 2.09 -3.07
CA GLY A 143 -8.16 3.54 -3.03
C GLY A 143 -9.13 3.96 -1.90
N THR A 144 -9.72 5.14 -2.05
CA THR A 144 -10.75 5.66 -1.13
C THR A 144 -11.90 4.67 -0.96
N GLN A 145 -12.18 4.32 0.31
CA GLN A 145 -13.38 3.59 0.71
C GLN A 145 -14.58 4.53 0.89
N HIS A 146 -14.39 5.84 0.82
CA HIS A 146 -15.46 6.83 0.85
C HIS A 146 -16.12 6.96 -0.54
N PRO A 147 -17.43 6.66 -0.68
CA PRO A 147 -18.09 6.57 -2.00
C PRO A 147 -18.28 7.94 -2.67
N GLU A 148 -18.48 9.00 -1.90
CA GLU A 148 -18.70 10.36 -2.42
C GLU A 148 -17.40 11.10 -2.78
N ARG A 149 -16.26 10.42 -2.72
CA ARG A 149 -14.94 10.98 -2.99
C ARG A 149 -14.33 10.31 -4.21
N ILE A 150 -13.71 11.12 -5.07
CA ILE A 150 -12.92 10.64 -6.20
C ILE A 150 -11.45 10.71 -5.80
N ASN A 151 -10.79 9.57 -5.60
CA ASN A 151 -9.39 9.47 -5.19
C ASN A 151 -9.09 10.43 -4.01
N CYS A 152 -8.30 11.48 -4.23
CA CYS A 152 -7.89 12.48 -3.23
C CYS A 152 -8.77 13.75 -3.21
N GLY A 153 -9.90 13.76 -3.91
CA GLY A 153 -10.79 14.92 -4.02
C GLY A 153 -11.54 15.25 -2.73
N PRO A 154 -12.21 16.42 -2.67
CA PRO A 154 -13.20 16.69 -1.64
C PRO A 154 -14.33 15.65 -1.65
N ALA A 155 -14.85 15.31 -0.46
CA ALA A 155 -16.08 14.54 -0.36
C ALA A 155 -17.27 15.40 -0.82
N GLY A 156 -18.18 14.83 -1.61
CA GLY A 156 -19.30 15.56 -2.22
C GLY A 156 -19.02 16.11 -3.61
N GLY A 157 -17.87 15.76 -4.20
CA GLY A 157 -17.48 16.16 -5.55
C GLY A 157 -16.35 17.20 -5.57
N ASN A 158 -15.57 17.18 -6.66
CA ASN A 158 -14.44 18.08 -6.79
C ASN A 158 -14.90 19.54 -6.88
N THR A 159 -14.22 20.44 -6.17
CA THR A 159 -14.46 21.90 -6.23
C THR A 159 -13.65 22.58 -7.32
N THR A 160 -12.70 21.87 -7.92
CA THR A 160 -11.82 22.29 -9.02
C THR A 160 -11.74 21.16 -10.05
N LEU A 161 -11.05 21.38 -11.18
CA LEU A 161 -10.95 20.39 -12.28
C LEU A 161 -12.32 19.98 -12.85
N LEU A 162 -13.25 20.94 -12.96
CA LEU A 162 -14.63 20.72 -13.43
C LEU A 162 -14.76 20.72 -14.96
N THR A 163 -13.76 21.24 -15.66
CA THR A 163 -13.76 21.42 -17.10
C THR A 163 -12.83 20.43 -17.76
N GLU A 164 -13.11 20.08 -19.01
CA GLU A 164 -12.19 19.28 -19.81
C GLU A 164 -10.81 19.95 -19.89
N PRO A 165 -9.72 19.19 -19.65
CA PRO A 165 -8.36 19.73 -19.75
C PRO A 165 -8.09 20.27 -21.15
N ARG A 166 -7.60 21.50 -21.23
CA ARG A 166 -7.07 22.08 -22.48
C ARG A 166 -5.57 22.24 -22.34
N ALA A 167 -4.86 22.12 -23.47
CA ALA A 167 -3.44 22.47 -23.49
C ALA A 167 -3.27 23.89 -22.97
N PRO A 168 -2.34 24.13 -22.02
CA PRO A 168 -2.09 25.48 -21.56
C PRO A 168 -1.62 26.33 -22.74
N ALA A 169 -1.94 27.62 -22.71
CA ALA A 169 -1.30 28.56 -23.61
C ALA A 169 0.19 28.62 -23.23
N CYS A 170 1.03 27.90 -23.96
CA CYS A 170 2.47 27.99 -23.79
C CYS A 170 2.89 29.42 -24.15
N ARG A 171 3.53 30.12 -23.21
CA ARG A 171 4.13 31.42 -23.50
C ARG A 171 5.18 31.23 -24.58
N ASP A 172 5.01 31.91 -25.70
CA ASP A 172 6.06 32.05 -26.70
C ASP A 172 7.18 32.91 -26.09
N LEU A 173 8.33 32.29 -25.82
CA LEU A 173 9.48 32.97 -25.23
C LEU A 173 10.22 33.83 -26.25
N ASP A 174 9.99 33.60 -27.55
CA ASP A 174 10.65 34.30 -28.66
C ASP A 174 9.80 35.47 -29.20
N ALA A 175 8.58 35.67 -28.70
CA ALA A 175 7.66 36.73 -29.11
C ALA A 175 7.91 38.10 -28.44
N CYS A 176 9.11 38.35 -27.89
CA CYS A 176 9.52 39.62 -27.25
C CYS A 176 10.42 40.47 -28.15
#